data_AF-A0A0F8XQZ8-F1
#
_entry.id   AF-A0A0F8XQZ8-F1
#
_cell.length_a   1.000
_cell.length_b   1.000
_cell.length_c   1.000
_cell.angle_alpha   90.00
_cell.angle_beta   90.00
_cell.angle_gamma   90.00
#
_symmetry.space_group_name_H-M   'P 1'
#
loop_
_entity.id
_entity.type
_entity.pdbx_description
1 polymer ?
#
loop_
_entity_poly.entity_id
_entity_poly.type
_entity_poly.pdbx_seq_one_letter_code
_entity_poly.pdbx_strand_id
1 'polypeptide(L)'
;MGKYRGKVLYPFVLFTQAQEDVSDQLFRHELEHVYQIRRNGWFCFYLKYVLLAIRYGYENHPFELEAEARQDDPLTDEEREIKNG
;
A
#
# COMPACT_ATOMS: atom_id res chain seq x y z
N MET A 1 -10.51 -3.50 -11.15
CA MET A 1 -9.41 -4.51 -11.15
C MET A 1 -8.16 -3.89 -11.78
N GLY A 2 -7.56 -2.93 -11.08
CA GLY A 2 -6.38 -2.20 -11.54
C GLY A 2 -5.11 -3.03 -11.31
N LYS A 3 -4.31 -3.21 -12.36
CA LYS A 3 -3.01 -3.90 -12.34
C LYS A 3 -2.11 -3.34 -11.23
N TYR A 4 -1.54 -4.22 -10.42
CA TYR A 4 -0.44 -4.00 -9.45
C TYR A 4 0.58 -2.96 -9.93
N ARG A 5 0.37 -1.68 -9.60
CA ARG A 5 1.18 -0.54 -10.07
C ARG A 5 2.09 0.06 -9.00
N GLY A 6 1.90 -0.35 -7.76
CA GLY A 6 2.77 -0.07 -6.62
C GLY A 6 3.04 -1.35 -5.82
N LYS A 7 4.12 -1.34 -5.03
CA LYS A 7 4.38 -2.31 -3.97
C LYS A 7 5.20 -1.67 -2.85
N VAL A 8 4.89 -2.03 -1.60
CA VAL A 8 5.74 -1.71 -0.45
C VAL A 8 6.79 -2.78 -0.19
N LEU A 9 8.06 -2.39 -0.35
CA LEU A 9 9.24 -3.12 0.12
C LEU A 9 9.91 -2.27 1.21
N TYR A 10 9.39 -2.36 2.43
CA TYR A 10 9.76 -1.46 3.51
C TYR A 10 11.29 -1.38 3.70
N PRO A 11 11.88 -0.16 3.77
CA PRO A 11 11.22 1.15 3.93
C PRO A 11 10.82 1.86 2.63
N PHE A 12 10.86 1.18 1.48
CA PHE A 12 10.60 1.77 0.17
C PHE A 12 9.19 1.48 -0.34
N VAL A 13 8.63 2.44 -1.08
CA VAL A 13 7.42 2.26 -1.90
C VAL A 13 7.85 2.33 -3.37
N LEU A 14 7.58 1.28 -4.12
CA LEU A 14 8.04 1.13 -5.50
C LEU A 14 6.84 1.25 -6.44
N PHE A 15 6.90 2.19 -7.38
CA PHE A 15 5.90 2.34 -8.43
C PHE A 15 6.47 1.93 -9.79
N THR A 16 5.62 1.38 -10.66
CA THR A 16 6.00 1.06 -12.05
C THR A 16 5.83 2.23 -13.01
N GLN A 17 5.22 3.31 -12.54
CA GLN A 17 4.96 4.53 -13.29
C GLN A 17 5.96 5.63 -12.91
N ALA A 18 6.08 6.63 -13.77
CA ALA A 18 6.74 7.88 -13.40
C ALA A 18 6.00 8.55 -12.23
N GLN A 19 6.72 9.33 -11.42
CA GLN A 19 6.20 9.90 -10.18
C GLN A 19 4.99 10.80 -10.42
N GLU A 20 5.05 11.61 -11.48
CA GLU A 20 3.97 12.49 -11.95
C GLU A 20 2.69 11.75 -12.37
N ASP A 21 2.81 10.47 -12.75
CA ASP A 21 1.69 9.63 -13.20
C ASP A 21 1.07 8.80 -12.04
N VAL A 22 1.69 8.80 -10.86
CA VAL A 22 1.13 8.12 -9.69
C VAL A 22 -0.09 8.90 -9.21
N SER A 23 -1.28 8.28 -9.26
CA SER A 23 -2.49 8.90 -8.73
C SER A 23 -2.44 8.99 -7.21
N ASP A 24 -3.14 9.97 -6.62
CA ASP A 24 -3.29 10.08 -5.16
C ASP A 24 -3.88 8.80 -4.57
N GLN A 25 -4.84 8.19 -5.28
CA GLN A 25 -5.47 6.94 -4.90
C GLN A 25 -4.46 5.77 -4.81
N LEU A 26 -3.62 5.60 -5.84
CA LEU A 26 -2.60 4.55 -5.84
C LEU A 26 -1.55 4.80 -4.76
N PHE A 27 -1.13 6.05 -4.58
CA PHE A 27 -0.18 6.40 -3.53
C PHE A 27 -0.76 6.13 -2.13
N ARG A 28 -2.02 6.51 -1.90
CA ARG A 28 -2.73 6.27 -0.63
C ARG A 28 -2.88 4.78 -0.32
N HIS A 29 -3.17 3.96 -1.34
CA HIS A 29 -3.21 2.49 -1.21
C HIS A 29 -1.88 1.93 -0.71
N GLU A 30 -0.77 2.26 -1.39
CA GLU A 30 0.55 1.78 -0.97
C GLU A 30 0.96 2.34 0.40
N LEU A 31 0.59 3.58 0.70
CA LEU A 31 0.87 4.19 2.00
C LEU A 31 0.15 3.47 3.14
N GLU A 32 -1.06 2.94 2.90
CA GLU A 32 -1.75 2.11 3.90
C GLU A 32 -0.94 0.85 4.24
N HIS A 33 -0.27 0.22 3.28
CA HIS A 33 0.65 -0.89 3.57
C HIS A 33 1.83 -0.45 4.44
N VAL A 34 2.34 0.77 4.28
CA VAL A 34 3.35 1.34 5.19
C VAL A 34 2.78 1.49 6.60
N TYR A 35 1.55 1.98 6.75
CA TYR A 35 0.88 2.08 8.06
C TYR A 35 0.64 0.71 8.70
N GLN A 36 0.20 -0.29 7.93
CA GLN A 36 0.06 -1.66 8.38
C GLN A 36 1.40 -2.24 8.87
N ILE A 37 2.49 -1.97 8.15
CA ILE A 37 3.85 -2.37 8.54
C ILE A 37 4.29 -1.67 9.83
N ARG A 38 4.08 -0.36 9.96
CA ARG A 38 4.41 0.39 11.18
C ARG A 38 3.60 -0.11 12.39
N ARG A 39 2.34 -0.49 12.17
CA ARG A 39 1.44 -1.02 13.20
C ARG A 39 1.78 -2.44 13.64
N ASN A 40 2.23 -3.31 12.74
CA ASN A 40 2.52 -4.73 13.02
C ASN A 40 4.00 -5.04 13.26
N GLY A 41 4.91 -4.16 12.83
CA GLY A 41 6.31 -4.48 12.58
C GLY A 41 6.49 -5.17 11.22
N TRP A 42 7.54 -4.80 10.49
CA TRP A 42 7.80 -5.25 9.11
C TRP A 42 7.86 -6.78 8.97
N PHE A 43 8.57 -7.47 9.87
CA PHE A 43 8.69 -8.92 9.83
C PHE A 43 7.33 -9.62 10.01
N CYS A 44 6.57 -9.21 11.02
CA CYS A 44 5.24 -9.76 11.31
C CYS A 44 4.24 -9.47 10.19
N PHE A 45 4.33 -8.28 9.57
CA PHE A 45 3.51 -7.93 8.42
C PHE A 45 3.73 -8.91 7.27
N TYR A 46 4.98 -9.11 6.83
CA TYR A 46 5.27 -10.01 5.70
C TYR A 46 4.88 -11.46 6.00
N LEU A 47 5.14 -11.95 7.22
CA LEU A 47 4.71 -13.29 7.62
C LEU A 47 3.19 -13.44 7.57
N LYS A 48 2.44 -12.50 8.15
CA LYS A 48 0.97 -12.49 8.11
C LYS A 48 0.46 -12.39 6.68
N TYR A 49 1.05 -11.53 5.86
CA TYR A 49 0.64 -11.33 4.47
C TYR A 49 0.76 -12.64 3.68
N VAL A 50 1.87 -13.36 3.79
CA VAL A 50 2.04 -14.64 3.10
C VAL A 50 1.02 -15.68 3.59
N LEU A 51 0.83 -15.81 4.91
CA LEU A 51 -0.12 -16.78 5.48
C LEU A 51 -1.56 -16.49 5.07
N LEU A 52 -1.96 -15.21 5.09
CA LEU A 52 -3.30 -14.77 4.70
C LEU A 52 -3.51 -14.88 3.19
N ALA A 53 -2.49 -14.60 2.38
CA ALA A 53 -2.55 -14.78 0.93
C ALA A 53 -2.77 -16.25 0.54
N ILE A 54 -2.13 -17.20 1.23
CA ILE A 54 -2.38 -18.64 1.04
C ILE A 54 -3.82 -19.00 1.44
N ARG A 55 -4.36 -18.38 2.49
CA ARG A 55 -5.67 -18.70 3.06
C ARG A 55 -6.86 -18.09 2.31
N TYR A 56 -6.70 -16.89 1.78
CA TYR A 56 -7.79 -16.05 1.23
C TYR A 56 -7.57 -15.65 -0.23
N GLY A 57 -6.38 -15.84 -0.79
CA GLY A 57 -5.98 -15.24 -2.07
C GLY A 57 -5.73 -13.73 -1.93
N TYR A 58 -5.45 -13.08 -3.06
CA TYR A 58 -5.17 -11.64 -3.09
C TYR A 58 -6.45 -10.79 -2.94
N GLU A 59 -7.52 -11.12 -3.68
CA GLU A 59 -8.75 -10.31 -3.73
C GLU A 59 -9.48 -10.22 -2.37
N ASN A 60 -9.40 -11.27 -1.55
CA ASN A 60 -10.01 -11.28 -0.22
C ASN A 60 -8.96 -11.11 0.90
N HIS A 61 -7.76 -10.61 0.56
CA HIS A 61 -6.69 -10.45 1.52
C HIS A 61 -7.02 -9.30 2.50
N PRO A 62 -7.05 -9.53 3.83
CA PRO A 62 -7.45 -8.49 4.79
C PRO A 62 -6.68 -7.17 4.68
N PHE A 63 -5.37 -7.23 4.43
CA PHE A 63 -4.55 -6.02 4.21
C PHE A 63 -4.88 -5.30 2.90
N GLU A 64 -5.24 -6.00 1.83
CA GLU A 64 -5.64 -5.36 0.56
C GLU A 64 -7.02 -4.72 0.70
N LEU A 65 -7.96 -5.38 1.39
CA LEU A 65 -9.28 -4.83 1.67
C LEU A 65 -9.21 -3.55 2.54
N GLU A 66 -8.32 -3.52 3.54
CA GLU A 66 -8.09 -2.30 4.34
C GLU A 66 -7.47 -1.18 3.49
N ALA A 67 -6.52 -1.49 2.61
CA ALA A 67 -5.93 -0.52 1.69
C ALA A 67 -6.96 0.00 0.68
N GLU A 68 -7.78 -0.88 0.10
CA GLU A 68 -8.85 -0.55 -0.84
C GLU A 68 -9.90 0.34 -0.19
N ALA A 69 -10.26 0.08 1.07
CA ALA A 69 -11.22 0.89 1.82
C ALA A 69 -10.71 2.30 2.17
N ARG A 70 -9.40 2.54 2.08
CA ARG A 70 -8.75 3.81 2.43
C ARG A 70 -8.13 4.56 1.26
N GLN A 71 -8.04 3.95 0.09
CA GLN A 71 -7.37 4.55 -1.06
C GLN A 71 -8.00 5.89 -1.51
N ASP A 72 -9.28 6.10 -1.23
CA ASP A 72 -10.01 7.33 -1.58
C ASP A 72 -9.92 8.42 -0.48
N ASP A 73 -9.30 8.11 0.67
CA ASP A 73 -9.03 9.11 1.69
C ASP A 73 -8.06 10.18 1.13
N PRO A 74 -8.30 11.47 1.39
CA PRO A 74 -7.40 12.51 0.93
C PRO A 74 -6.03 12.39 1.59
N LEU A 75 -4.98 12.56 0.80
CA LEU A 75 -3.62 12.74 1.32
C LEU A 75 -3.52 14.05 2.10
N THR A 76 -2.82 14.00 3.22
CA THR A 76 -2.36 15.19 3.95
C THR A 76 -1.32 15.97 3.13
N ASP A 77 -1.05 17.21 3.51
CA ASP A 77 -0.06 18.04 2.83
C ASP A 77 1.34 17.41 2.91
N GLU A 78 1.73 16.84 4.06
CA GLU A 78 3.00 16.12 4.22
C GLU A 78 3.10 14.90 3.31
N GLU A 79 2.04 14.09 3.20
CA GLU A 79 2.01 12.91 2.32
C GLU A 79 2.08 13.30 0.83
N ARG A 80 1.47 14.44 0.46
CA ARG A 80 1.59 14.99 -0.89
C ARG A 80 3.00 15.49 -1.18
N GLU A 81 3.64 16.14 -0.22
CA GLU A 81 5.05 16.53 -0.35
C GLU A 81 5.95 15.32 -0.53
N ILE A 82 5.74 14.24 0.24
CA ILE A 82 6.48 12.97 0.08
C ILE A 82 6.23 12.36 -1.29
N LYS A 83 4.98 12.38 -1.77
CA LYS A 83 4.64 11.86 -3.10
C LYS A 83 5.32 12.63 -4.22
N ASN A 84 5.48 13.95 -4.08
CA ASN A 84 5.95 14.86 -5.13
C ASN A 84 7.45 15.23 -5.03
N GLY A 85 8.10 14.89 -3.92
CA GLY A 85 9.53 15.11 -3.68
C GLY A 85 10.41 13.98 -4.17
#